data_AF-A0ABD3MK83-F1
#
_entry.id   AF-A0ABD3MK83-F1
#
_cell.length_a   1.000
_cell.length_b   1.000
_cell.length_c   1.000
_cell.angle_alpha   90.00
_cell.angle_beta   90.00
_cell.angle_gamma   90.00
#
_symmetry.space_group_name_H-M   'P 1'
#
loop_
_entity.id
_entity.type
_entity.pdbx_description
1 polymer ?
#
loop_
_entity_poly.entity_id
_entity_poly.type
_entity_poly.pdbx_seq_one_letter_code
_entity_poly.pdbx_strand_id
1 'polypeptide(L)'
;MKLHARGIIDAADKYGVVDLKLAAEACLVETTAFSIENWMDLLLYADSKNCALLKEAAMDFMLENKGEVRKKISFKDAPGDLISDFLAALERGESKDRTDGDSGTDLSAMRISELRCKAHEKGLNVDGSSEMLIAALKEVLTEDEEEEDSEEDEEEEVSEEDEEEED
;
A
#
# COMPACT_ATOMS: atom_id res chain seq x y z
N MET A 1 -10.46 -11.96 -22.61
CA MET A 1 -9.42 -11.08 -22.04
C MET A 1 -8.19 -11.81 -21.51
N LYS A 2 -8.29 -13.06 -21.02
CA LYS A 2 -7.16 -13.86 -20.45
C LYS A 2 -5.81 -13.81 -21.21
N LEU A 3 -5.81 -13.85 -22.54
CA LEU A 3 -4.57 -13.91 -23.34
C LEU A 3 -3.87 -12.55 -23.55
N HIS A 4 -4.53 -11.43 -23.21
CA HIS A 4 -4.04 -10.10 -23.54
C HIS A 4 -3.78 -9.21 -22.32
N ALA A 5 -4.13 -9.64 -21.11
CA ALA A 5 -3.98 -8.81 -19.91
C ALA A 5 -2.53 -8.32 -19.72
N ARG A 6 -1.52 -9.19 -19.88
CA ARG A 6 -0.10 -8.78 -19.86
C ARG A 6 0.24 -7.77 -20.95
N GLY A 7 -0.20 -7.99 -22.19
CA GLY A 7 0.05 -7.05 -23.29
C GLY A 7 -0.64 -5.69 -23.08
N ILE A 8 -1.82 -5.69 -22.44
CA ILE A 8 -2.54 -4.47 -22.05
C ILE A 8 -1.78 -3.75 -20.94
N ILE A 9 -1.33 -4.46 -19.90
CA ILE A 9 -0.48 -3.91 -18.84
C ILE A 9 0.78 -3.31 -19.44
N ASP A 10 1.49 -4.04 -20.30
CA ASP A 10 2.74 -3.56 -20.91
C ASP A 10 2.54 -2.29 -21.73
N ALA A 11 1.43 -2.21 -22.48
CA ALA A 11 1.09 -1.01 -23.24
C ALA A 11 0.68 0.14 -22.32
N ALA A 12 -0.21 -0.10 -21.36
CA ALA A 12 -0.69 0.91 -20.43
C ALA A 12 0.45 1.48 -19.59
N ASP A 13 1.33 0.63 -19.07
CA ASP A 13 2.55 0.98 -18.34
C ASP A 13 3.50 1.82 -19.21
N LYS A 14 3.72 1.42 -20.47
CA LYS A 14 4.57 2.16 -21.40
C LYS A 14 4.04 3.56 -21.75
N TYR A 15 2.72 3.72 -21.84
CA TYR A 15 2.09 4.97 -22.23
C TYR A 15 1.53 5.78 -21.04
N GLY A 16 1.73 5.32 -19.81
CA GLY A 16 1.28 6.01 -18.59
C GLY A 16 -0.24 6.03 -18.40
N VAL A 17 -0.96 5.03 -18.91
CA VAL A 17 -2.42 4.93 -18.79
C VAL A 17 -2.79 4.14 -17.53
N VAL A 18 -2.75 4.82 -16.37
CA VAL A 18 -2.90 4.21 -15.03
C VAL A 18 -4.19 3.40 -14.88
N ASP A 19 -5.36 3.99 -15.16
CA ASP A 19 -6.64 3.30 -14.93
C ASP A 19 -6.76 1.99 -15.73
N LEU A 20 -6.26 1.99 -16.97
CA LEU A 20 -6.24 0.80 -17.82
C LEU A 20 -5.29 -0.26 -17.28
N LYS A 21 -4.12 0.15 -16.77
CA LYS A 21 -3.15 -0.74 -16.13
C LYS A 21 -3.75 -1.40 -14.90
N LEU A 22 -4.38 -0.63 -14.01
CA LEU A 22 -5.01 -1.13 -12.79
C LEU A 22 -6.18 -2.09 -13.09
N ALA A 23 -7.03 -1.76 -14.08
CA ALA A 23 -8.11 -2.65 -14.50
C ALA A 23 -7.58 -3.96 -15.12
N ALA A 24 -6.52 -3.87 -15.93
CA ALA A 24 -5.89 -5.05 -16.53
C ALA A 24 -5.18 -5.92 -15.49
N GLU A 25 -4.56 -5.30 -14.48
CA GLU A 25 -3.97 -5.97 -13.34
C GLU A 25 -5.03 -6.75 -12.54
N ALA A 26 -6.13 -6.11 -12.14
CA ALA A 26 -7.22 -6.76 -11.42
C ALA A 26 -7.78 -7.97 -12.20
N CYS A 27 -8.00 -7.79 -13.51
CA CYS A 27 -8.40 -8.88 -14.40
C CYS A 27 -7.36 -10.01 -14.46
N LEU A 28 -6.07 -9.69 -14.47
CA LEU A 28 -5.01 -10.70 -14.46
C LEU A 28 -5.00 -11.49 -13.15
N VAL A 29 -5.15 -10.84 -11.99
CA VAL A 29 -5.22 -11.50 -10.68
C VAL A 29 -6.41 -12.45 -10.61
N GLU A 30 -7.60 -11.99 -10.96
CA GLU A 30 -8.83 -12.80 -10.92
C GLU A 30 -8.79 -14.02 -11.85
N THR A 31 -8.13 -13.87 -13.00
CA THR A 31 -8.15 -14.91 -14.04
C THR A 31 -6.97 -15.86 -13.99
N THR A 32 -5.93 -15.53 -13.22
CA THR A 32 -4.72 -16.33 -13.10
C THR A 32 -4.90 -17.45 -12.09
N ALA A 33 -4.64 -18.67 -12.53
CA ALA A 33 -4.45 -19.80 -11.62
C ALA A 33 -2.97 -19.84 -11.22
N PHE A 34 -2.65 -19.36 -10.02
CA PHE A 34 -1.30 -19.46 -9.48
C PHE A 34 -0.92 -20.93 -9.25
N SER A 35 0.29 -21.28 -9.63
CA SER A 35 0.88 -22.60 -9.49
C SER A 35 2.37 -22.47 -9.18
N ILE A 36 2.96 -23.52 -8.62
CA ILE A 36 4.39 -23.56 -8.26
C ILE A 36 5.32 -23.36 -9.48
N GLU A 37 4.81 -23.53 -10.70
CA GLU A 37 5.57 -23.33 -11.93
C GLU A 37 5.50 -21.90 -12.47
N ASN A 38 4.38 -21.18 -12.26
CA ASN A 38 4.16 -19.86 -12.85
C ASN A 38 4.27 -18.70 -11.86
N TRP A 39 4.15 -18.94 -10.55
CA TRP A 39 4.06 -17.89 -9.54
C TRP A 39 5.32 -16.99 -9.52
N MET A 40 6.52 -17.56 -9.73
CA MET A 40 7.77 -16.81 -9.72
C MET A 40 7.86 -15.86 -10.92
N ASP A 41 7.49 -16.34 -12.11
CA ASP A 41 7.43 -15.51 -13.33
C ASP A 41 6.37 -14.41 -13.21
N LEU A 42 5.25 -14.70 -12.53
CA LEU A 42 4.21 -13.72 -12.24
C LEU A 42 4.70 -12.68 -11.22
N LEU A 43 5.43 -13.10 -10.19
CA LEU A 43 5.99 -12.22 -9.17
C LEU A 43 7.03 -11.26 -9.76
N LEU A 44 7.99 -11.78 -10.54
CA LEU A 44 8.99 -10.96 -11.23
C LEU A 44 8.35 -10.01 -12.24
N TYR A 45 7.34 -10.50 -12.98
CA TYR A 45 6.59 -9.65 -13.90
C TYR A 45 5.90 -8.50 -13.16
N ALA A 46 5.21 -8.81 -12.06
CA ALA A 46 4.49 -7.83 -11.26
C ALA A 46 5.42 -6.76 -10.70
N ASP A 47 6.57 -7.17 -10.17
CA ASP A 47 7.62 -6.28 -9.68
C ASP A 47 8.14 -5.35 -10.80
N SER A 48 8.48 -5.91 -11.96
CA SER A 48 8.99 -5.13 -13.10
C SER A 48 7.99 -4.13 -13.69
N LYS A 49 6.69 -4.36 -13.47
CA LYS A 49 5.58 -3.55 -13.99
C LYS A 49 4.89 -2.72 -12.93
N ASN A 50 5.45 -2.67 -11.72
CA ASN A 50 4.85 -2.00 -10.57
C ASN A 50 3.36 -2.40 -10.35
N CYS A 51 3.04 -3.66 -10.64
CA CYS A 51 1.70 -4.22 -10.44
C CYS A 51 1.62 -4.73 -9.00
N ALA A 52 1.36 -3.81 -8.07
CA ALA A 52 1.35 -4.09 -6.64
C ALA A 52 0.32 -5.16 -6.22
N LEU A 53 -0.89 -5.16 -6.80
CA LEU A 53 -1.94 -6.14 -6.48
C LEU A 53 -1.59 -7.54 -7.00
N LEU A 54 -1.01 -7.63 -8.20
CA LEU A 54 -0.52 -8.92 -8.72
C LEU A 54 0.66 -9.45 -7.90
N LYS A 55 1.57 -8.56 -7.49
CA LYS A 55 2.70 -8.90 -6.62
C LYS A 55 2.20 -9.43 -5.28
N GLU A 56 1.24 -8.75 -4.66
CA GLU A 56 0.59 -9.19 -3.43
C GLU A 56 -0.05 -10.58 -3.57
N ALA A 57 -0.85 -10.81 -4.62
CA ALA A 57 -1.47 -12.11 -4.85
C ALA A 57 -0.45 -13.24 -5.06
N ALA A 58 0.68 -12.96 -5.73
CA ALA A 58 1.76 -13.92 -5.89
C ALA A 58 2.45 -14.25 -4.54
N MET A 59 2.61 -13.26 -3.66
CA MET A 59 3.16 -13.44 -2.32
C MET A 59 2.21 -14.24 -1.42
N ASP A 60 0.91 -13.96 -1.47
CA ASP A 60 -0.09 -14.72 -0.72
C ASP A 60 -0.08 -16.20 -1.15
N PHE A 61 -0.03 -16.48 -2.46
CA PHE A 61 0.12 -17.85 -2.96
C PHE A 61 1.41 -18.52 -2.46
N MET A 62 2.51 -17.77 -2.42
CA MET A 62 3.78 -18.27 -1.89
C MET A 62 3.67 -18.64 -0.40
N LEU A 63 2.97 -17.83 0.40
CA LEU A 63 2.74 -18.05 1.82
C LEU A 63 1.83 -19.26 2.10
N GLU A 64 0.83 -19.48 1.26
CA GLU A 64 -0.03 -20.67 1.36
C GLU A 64 0.74 -21.94 1.00
N ASN A 65 1.74 -21.85 0.12
CA ASN A 65 2.50 -22.99 -0.41
C ASN A 65 3.96 -23.05 0.06
N LYS A 66 4.28 -22.43 1.22
CA LYS A 66 5.63 -22.30 1.82
C LYS A 66 6.49 -23.58 1.71
N GLY A 67 5.90 -24.75 1.96
CA GLY A 67 6.61 -26.02 1.97
C GLY A 67 7.13 -26.49 0.60
N GLU A 68 6.41 -26.18 -0.48
CA GLU A 68 6.80 -26.55 -1.85
C GLU A 68 7.69 -25.48 -2.48
N VAL A 69 7.32 -24.23 -2.28
CA VAL A 69 8.08 -23.02 -2.65
C VAL A 69 9.53 -23.09 -2.16
N ARG A 70 9.72 -23.38 -0.86
CA ARG A 70 11.06 -23.48 -0.25
C ARG A 70 11.96 -24.53 -0.89
N LYS A 71 11.39 -25.56 -1.54
CA LYS A 71 12.18 -26.60 -2.23
C LYS A 71 12.64 -26.17 -3.62
N LYS A 72 11.95 -25.20 -4.24
CA LYS A 72 12.25 -24.75 -5.61
C LYS A 72 13.07 -23.47 -5.68
N ILE A 73 13.10 -22.65 -4.62
CA ILE A 73 13.70 -21.30 -4.68
C ILE A 73 14.91 -21.21 -3.76
N SER A 74 15.92 -20.49 -4.23
CA SER A 74 17.01 -19.97 -3.41
C SER A 74 16.87 -18.46 -3.29
N PHE A 75 16.66 -17.94 -2.07
CA PHE A 75 16.56 -16.50 -1.80
C PHE A 75 17.92 -15.79 -1.67
N LYS A 76 19.03 -16.45 -2.03
CA LYS A 76 20.39 -15.90 -1.84
C LYS A 76 20.63 -14.55 -2.53
N ASP A 77 19.96 -14.34 -3.66
CA ASP A 77 20.12 -13.15 -4.51
C ASP A 77 18.81 -12.34 -4.61
N ALA A 78 17.89 -12.55 -3.66
CA ALA A 78 16.62 -11.83 -3.66
C ALA A 78 16.82 -10.34 -3.31
N PRO A 79 16.17 -9.40 -4.01
CA PRO A 79 16.18 -7.99 -3.63
C PRO A 79 15.64 -7.77 -2.20
N GLY A 80 16.18 -6.80 -1.48
CA GLY A 80 15.77 -6.48 -0.10
C GLY A 80 14.28 -6.14 -0.01
N ASP A 81 13.77 -5.38 -0.97
CA ASP A 81 12.37 -4.96 -1.03
C ASP A 81 11.42 -6.17 -1.14
N LEU A 82 11.83 -7.22 -1.86
CA LEU A 82 11.08 -8.47 -1.98
C LEU A 82 10.99 -9.22 -0.65
N ILE A 83 12.03 -9.14 0.18
CA ILE A 83 12.04 -9.72 1.53
C ILE A 83 11.14 -8.91 2.45
N SER A 84 11.17 -7.58 2.35
CA SER A 84 10.29 -6.69 3.11
C SER A 84 8.81 -6.99 2.81
N ASP A 85 8.46 -7.07 1.53
CA ASP A 85 7.11 -7.43 1.08
C ASP A 85 6.68 -8.81 1.58
N PHE A 86 7.61 -9.77 1.63
CA PHE A 86 7.34 -11.10 2.15
C PHE A 86 7.07 -11.09 3.66
N LEU A 87 7.85 -10.32 4.44
CA LEU A 87 7.64 -10.17 5.88
C LEU A 87 6.30 -9.50 6.18
N ALA A 88 5.98 -8.41 5.48
CA ALA A 88 4.68 -7.76 5.60
C ALA A 88 3.52 -8.71 5.27
N ALA A 89 3.65 -9.51 4.21
CA ALA A 89 2.67 -10.53 3.86
C ALA A 89 2.55 -11.63 4.93
N LEU A 90 3.67 -12.02 5.56
CA LEU A 90 3.68 -12.99 6.65
C LEU A 90 2.94 -12.44 7.89
N GLU A 91 3.21 -11.20 8.29
CA GLU A 91 2.56 -10.52 9.42
C GLU A 91 1.04 -10.45 9.22
N ARG A 92 0.57 -10.14 8.00
CA ARG A 92 -0.86 -10.21 7.63
C ARG A 92 -1.48 -11.60 7.78
N GLY A 93 -0.68 -12.65 7.61
CA GLY A 93 -1.13 -14.04 7.72
C GLY A 93 -1.21 -14.56 9.17
N GLU A 94 -0.43 -13.98 10.08
CA GLU A 94 -0.27 -14.44 11.48
C GLU A 94 -1.23 -13.77 12.47
N SER A 95 -1.85 -12.65 12.10
CA SER A 95 -2.64 -11.76 12.98
C SER A 95 -4.10 -12.20 13.25
N LYS A 96 -4.41 -13.50 13.20
CA LYS A 96 -5.76 -14.02 13.49
C LYS A 96 -6.13 -14.16 14.98
N ASP A 97 -5.23 -13.85 15.90
CA ASP A 97 -5.50 -14.01 17.35
C ASP A 97 -4.70 -13.03 18.22
N ARG A 98 -5.02 -11.72 18.16
CA ARG A 98 -4.74 -10.76 19.24
C ARG A 98 -5.79 -9.65 19.25
N THR A 99 -6.58 -9.62 20.33
CA THR A 99 -7.37 -8.48 20.79
C THR A 99 -6.47 -7.33 21.28
N ASP A 100 -6.90 -6.12 20.92
CA ASP A 100 -6.73 -4.82 21.60
C ASP A 100 -5.32 -4.35 21.98
N GLY A 101 -4.87 -3.30 21.29
CA GLY A 101 -3.90 -2.35 21.83
C GLY A 101 -2.96 -1.75 20.79
N ASP A 102 -3.39 -0.63 20.21
CA ASP A 102 -2.61 0.49 19.64
C ASP A 102 -3.14 0.87 18.25
N SER A 103 -4.01 1.88 18.24
CA SER A 103 -4.67 2.42 17.04
C SER A 103 -3.73 3.42 16.34
N GLY A 104 -2.54 2.98 15.99
CA GLY A 104 -1.77 3.58 14.91
C GLY A 104 -2.19 2.85 13.64
N THR A 105 -2.72 3.54 12.64
CA THR A 105 -3.06 2.97 11.34
C THR A 105 -1.83 2.31 10.73
N ASP A 106 -1.62 1.01 10.97
CA ASP A 106 -0.45 0.32 10.44
C ASP A 106 -0.67 0.06 8.95
N LEU A 107 -0.38 1.09 8.16
CA LEU A 107 -0.44 1.06 6.71
C LEU A 107 0.42 -0.08 6.14
N SER A 108 1.44 -0.55 6.87
CA SER A 108 2.31 -1.63 6.41
C SER A 108 1.63 -3.00 6.41
N ALA A 109 0.61 -3.19 7.26
CA ALA A 109 -0.21 -4.39 7.31
C ALA A 109 -1.44 -4.34 6.38
N MET A 110 -1.72 -3.22 5.72
CA MET A 110 -2.89 -3.08 4.84
C MET A 110 -2.71 -3.79 3.50
N ARG A 111 -3.83 -4.21 2.90
CA ARG A 111 -3.87 -4.76 1.54
C ARG A 111 -3.71 -3.67 0.50
N ILE A 112 -3.21 -4.02 -0.69
CA ILE A 112 -3.01 -3.05 -1.78
C ILE A 112 -4.31 -2.34 -2.16
N SER A 113 -5.45 -3.04 -2.14
CA SER A 113 -6.76 -2.45 -2.40
C SER A 113 -7.10 -1.35 -1.39
N GLU A 114 -6.79 -1.55 -0.11
CA GLU A 114 -7.06 -0.58 0.96
C GLU A 114 -6.14 0.64 0.83
N LEU A 115 -4.85 0.40 0.56
CA LEU A 115 -3.87 1.47 0.31
C LEU A 115 -4.26 2.33 -0.90
N ARG A 116 -4.71 1.70 -2.01
CA ARG A 116 -5.16 2.42 -3.20
C ARG A 116 -6.43 3.22 -2.96
N CYS A 117 -7.40 2.68 -2.20
CA CYS A 117 -8.60 3.44 -1.84
C CYS A 117 -8.23 4.69 -1.04
N LYS A 118 -7.41 4.56 0.02
CA LYS A 118 -6.97 5.70 0.82
C LYS A 118 -6.17 6.72 0.02
N ALA A 119 -5.26 6.25 -0.84
CA ALA A 119 -4.48 7.13 -1.70
C ALA A 119 -5.40 7.91 -2.66
N HIS A 120 -6.39 7.25 -3.24
CA HIS A 120 -7.36 7.90 -4.12
C HIS A 120 -8.20 8.96 -3.40
N GLU A 121 -8.67 8.66 -2.18
CA GLU A 121 -9.43 9.60 -1.34
C GLU A 121 -8.62 10.87 -1.03
N LYS A 122 -7.31 10.73 -0.82
CA LYS A 122 -6.37 11.84 -0.60
C LYS A 122 -5.82 12.46 -1.90
N GLY A 123 -6.30 12.05 -3.07
CA GLY A 123 -5.85 12.59 -4.37
C GLY A 123 -4.41 12.20 -4.76
N LEU A 124 -3.83 11.19 -4.11
CA LEU A 124 -2.48 10.70 -4.34
C LEU A 124 -2.41 9.72 -5.53
N ASN A 125 -1.19 9.49 -6.02
CA ASN A 125 -0.94 8.50 -7.07
C ASN A 125 -1.22 7.07 -6.57
N VAL A 126 -2.01 6.32 -7.34
CA VAL A 126 -2.38 4.92 -7.06
C VAL A 126 -1.55 3.89 -7.83
N ASP A 127 -0.74 4.31 -8.82
CA ASP A 127 0.17 3.45 -9.61
C ASP A 127 1.56 3.36 -8.96
N GLY A 128 1.58 3.05 -7.67
CA GLY A 128 2.77 2.91 -6.85
C GLY A 128 2.97 1.48 -6.34
N SER A 129 4.19 1.18 -5.89
CA SER A 129 4.42 -0.01 -5.06
C SER A 129 3.71 0.16 -3.71
N SER A 130 3.61 -0.93 -2.94
CA SER A 130 3.06 -0.86 -1.57
C SER A 130 3.79 0.19 -0.73
N GLU A 131 5.13 0.20 -0.81
CA GLU A 131 5.98 1.15 -0.09
C GLU A 131 5.72 2.59 -0.51
N MET A 132 5.57 2.87 -1.82
CA MET A 132 5.27 4.22 -2.30
C MET A 132 3.90 4.71 -1.81
N LEU A 133 2.89 3.84 -1.80
CA LEU A 133 1.56 4.18 -1.27
C LEU A 133 1.62 4.47 0.23
N ILE A 134 2.32 3.64 0.99
CA ILE A 134 2.50 3.81 2.44
C ILE A 134 3.24 5.12 2.74
N ALA A 135 4.34 5.40 2.03
CA ALA A 135 5.13 6.61 2.22
C ALA A 135 4.30 7.87 1.95
N ALA A 136 3.59 7.92 0.81
CA ALA A 136 2.76 9.06 0.45
C ALA A 136 1.59 9.25 1.44
N LEU A 137 0.99 8.17 1.94
CA LEU A 137 -0.09 8.27 2.93
C LEU A 137 0.41 8.74 4.30
N LYS A 138 1.63 8.36 4.70
CA LYS A 138 2.24 8.83 5.95
C LYS A 138 2.58 10.31 5.90
N GLU A 139 3.09 10.80 4.78
CA GLU A 139 3.43 12.21 4.58
C GLU A 139 2.20 13.11 4.78
N VAL A 140 1.05 12.76 4.16
CA VAL A 140 -0.17 13.56 4.36
C VAL A 140 -0.72 13.45 5.78
N LEU A 141 -0.57 12.29 6.46
CA LEU A 141 -1.01 12.16 7.85
C LEU A 141 -0.19 13.02 8.81
N THR A 142 1.11 13.21 8.55
CA THR A 142 1.95 14.10 9.37
C THR A 142 1.66 15.58 9.10
N GLU A 143 1.22 15.92 7.89
CA GLU A 143 0.77 17.29 7.56
C GLU A 143 -0.57 17.64 8.23
N ASP A 144 -1.50 16.68 8.29
CA ASP A 144 -2.80 16.86 8.96
C ASP A 144 -2.65 17.13 10.48
N GLU A 145 -1.61 16.58 11.13
CA GLU A 145 -1.32 16.79 12.57
C GLU A 145 -0.67 18.15 12.88
N GLU A 146 0.02 18.77 11.93
CA GLU A 146 0.68 20.09 12.13
C GLU A 146 -0.28 21.29 11.92
N GLU A 147 -1.37 21.11 11.17
CA GLU A 147 -2.38 22.17 10.95
C GLU A 147 -3.37 22.28 12.12
N GLU A 148 -3.69 21.18 12.82
CA GLU A 148 -4.60 21.19 13.98
C GLU A 148 -4.01 21.88 15.23
N ASP A 149 -2.68 21.98 15.37
CA ASP A 149 -2.01 22.66 16.50
C ASP A 149 -1.92 24.19 16.31
N SER A 150 -2.43 24.73 15.18
CA SER A 150 -2.34 26.16 14.85
C SER A 150 -3.66 26.94 15.00
N GLU A 151 -4.79 26.26 15.21
CA GLU A 151 -6.12 26.89 15.34
C GLU A 151 -6.57 27.13 16.81
N GLU A 152 -5.78 26.74 17.83
CA GLU A 152 -6.17 26.90 19.24
C GLU A 152 -5.82 28.28 19.88
N ASP A 153 -5.14 29.20 19.16
CA ASP A 153 -4.59 30.44 19.75
C ASP A 153 -5.41 31.73 19.52
N GLU A 154 -6.61 31.69 18.92
CA GLU A 154 -7.38 32.91 18.56
C GLU A 154 -8.71 33.13 19.30
N GLU A 155 -8.87 32.82 20.59
CA GLU A 155 -10.04 33.32 21.36
C GLU A 155 -9.74 33.69 22.83
N GLU A 156 -9.03 34.79 23.12
CA GLU A 156 -9.26 35.60 24.34
C GLU A 156 -8.80 37.08 24.14
N GLU A 157 -9.59 37.88 23.42
CA GLU A 157 -9.46 39.35 23.40
C GLU A 157 -10.85 39.99 23.42
N VAL A 158 -11.47 40.21 24.60
CA VAL A 158 -12.52 41.25 24.80
C VAL A 158 -12.56 41.72 26.27
N SER A 159 -11.95 42.90 26.49
CA SER A 159 -12.38 44.08 27.31
C SER A 159 -12.78 43.92 28.79
N GLU A 160 -12.54 44.86 29.72
CA GLU A 160 -12.75 46.32 29.65
C GLU A 160 -11.83 47.07 30.63
N GLU A 161 -11.41 48.26 30.19
CA GLU A 161 -10.72 49.31 30.94
C GLU A 161 -11.72 50.11 31.83
N ASP A 162 -11.14 50.93 32.71
CA ASP A 162 -11.71 52.09 33.43
C ASP A 162 -12.56 51.80 34.70
N GLU A 163 -12.48 52.53 35.82
CA GLU A 163 -12.21 53.97 36.05
C GLU A 163 -11.53 54.25 37.41
N GLU A 164 -10.60 55.22 37.40
CA GLU A 164 -10.44 56.42 38.26
C GLU A 164 -10.39 56.29 39.82
N GLU A 165 -9.26 56.60 40.47
CA GLU A 165 -8.77 57.91 40.97
C GLU A 165 -9.25 58.33 42.38
N GLU A 166 -8.27 58.77 43.18
CA GLU A 166 -8.26 59.68 44.35
C GLU A 166 -9.09 59.36 45.62
N ASP A 167 -8.39 59.02 46.72
CA ASP A 167 -8.04 59.96 47.83
C ASP A 167 -7.14 59.28 48.91
#